data_AF-A0A060UTD9-F1
#
_entry.id   AF-A0A060UTD9-F1
#
_cell.length_a   1.000
_cell.length_b   1.000
_cell.length_c   1.000
_cell.angle_alpha   90.00
_cell.angle_beta   90.00
_cell.angle_gamma   90.00
#
_symmetry.space_group_name_H-M   'P 1'
#
loop_
_entity.id
_entity.type
_entity.pdbx_description
1 polymer ?
#
loop_
_entity_poly.entity_id
_entity_poly.type
_entity_poly.pdbx_seq_one_letter_code
_entity_poly.pdbx_strand_id
1 'polypeptide(L)'
;MASNALSSFIKHIPDRPYCTDDLGSGLQIRPKATALQRVYLQPNGPGMVWAMVYDVDRHVVDPERLAPVWEDARLPEPNFATINRANGRGHLVYMLDAGVCKTSAARLKPLRYAAAVQNAMCTALGADPGYAGLVTKNPTHDRWQTWEIHGQGFTLGELAEYLDLNAANAKAYRVTDGEAHGLGRNWGSTPEPAEFLDGIIISLLLSDCVGMDYVYIELWSTNFPYFDRFTENLSHDAEQLLGRKTHKSGYTKHRRPESPNFL
;
A
#
# COMPACT_ATOMS: atom_id res chain seq x y z
N MET A 1 -11.30 27.77 -9.89
CA MET A 1 -9.86 27.75 -9.56
C MET A 1 -9.25 26.63 -10.38
N ALA A 2 -8.06 26.81 -10.98
CA ALA A 2 -7.39 25.67 -11.61
C ALA A 2 -7.16 24.58 -10.56
N SER A 3 -7.47 23.32 -10.88
CA SER A 3 -7.17 22.20 -9.98
C SER A 3 -5.66 22.16 -9.71
N ASN A 4 -5.27 21.92 -8.46
CA ASN A 4 -3.89 21.78 -8.02
C ASN A 4 -3.60 20.38 -7.45
N ALA A 5 -4.40 19.38 -7.83
CA ALA A 5 -4.28 18.00 -7.41
C ALA A 5 -2.92 17.41 -7.79
N LEU A 6 -2.47 17.66 -9.02
CA LEU A 6 -1.17 17.18 -9.49
C LEU A 6 -0.03 17.88 -8.76
N SER A 7 -0.18 19.16 -8.44
CA SER A 7 0.83 19.89 -7.66
C SER A 7 0.95 19.31 -6.25
N SER A 8 -0.17 19.01 -5.59
CA SER A 8 -0.21 18.35 -4.28
C SER A 8 0.37 16.93 -4.34
N PHE A 9 0.08 16.16 -5.39
CA PHE A 9 0.67 14.84 -5.59
C PHE A 9 2.18 14.92 -5.78
N ILE A 10 2.65 15.75 -6.72
CA ILE A 10 4.07 15.93 -7.02
C ILE A 10 4.82 16.40 -5.78
N LYS A 11 4.25 17.28 -4.95
CA LYS A 11 4.86 17.71 -3.68
C LYS A 11 5.22 16.53 -2.79
N HIS A 12 4.36 15.52 -2.69
CA HIS A 12 4.52 14.38 -1.77
C HIS A 12 5.25 13.16 -2.37
N ILE A 13 5.55 13.17 -3.68
CA ILE A 13 6.43 12.16 -4.28
C ILE A 13 7.80 12.19 -3.57
N PRO A 14 8.37 11.02 -3.22
CA PRO A 14 9.70 10.90 -2.62
C PRO A 14 10.79 11.63 -3.43
N ASP A 15 11.91 11.99 -2.79
CA ASP A 15 13.05 12.58 -3.51
C ASP A 15 13.73 11.57 -4.44
N ARG A 16 13.63 10.28 -4.10
CA ARG A 16 14.16 9.17 -4.87
C ARG A 16 13.13 8.04 -5.01
N PRO A 17 12.05 8.24 -5.79
CA PRO A 17 11.00 7.23 -5.92
C PRO A 17 11.49 6.07 -6.78
N TYR A 18 10.87 4.90 -6.59
CA TYR A 18 10.88 3.87 -7.64
C TYR A 18 10.19 4.39 -8.90
N CYS A 19 10.69 4.03 -10.07
CA CYS A 19 10.12 4.40 -11.36
C CYS A 19 10.52 3.40 -12.44
N THR A 20 9.73 3.32 -13.52
CA THR A 20 10.05 2.53 -14.71
C THR A 20 9.19 2.97 -15.91
N ASP A 21 9.64 2.62 -17.12
CA ASP A 21 8.85 2.75 -18.34
C ASP A 21 8.13 1.45 -18.74
N ASP A 22 8.58 0.33 -18.17
CA ASP A 22 8.11 -1.02 -18.37
C ASP A 22 8.17 -1.82 -17.06
N LEU A 23 7.03 -2.37 -16.64
CA LEU A 23 6.93 -3.14 -15.40
C LEU A 23 7.66 -4.50 -15.52
N GLY A 24 7.83 -5.05 -16.72
CA GLY A 24 8.54 -6.31 -16.95
C GLY A 24 10.06 -6.21 -16.72
N SER A 25 10.63 -5.03 -16.97
CA SER A 25 12.06 -4.74 -16.79
C SER A 25 12.46 -4.44 -15.33
N GLY A 26 11.49 -4.41 -14.41
CA GLY A 26 11.71 -4.08 -13.00
C GLY A 26 11.73 -2.58 -12.70
N LEU A 27 11.94 -2.23 -11.43
CA LEU A 27 11.88 -0.86 -10.92
C LEU A 27 13.28 -0.27 -10.69
N GLN A 28 13.41 1.04 -10.93
CA GLN A 28 14.64 1.79 -10.71
C GLN A 28 14.43 2.92 -9.70
N ILE A 29 15.40 3.15 -8.82
CA ILE A 29 15.42 4.32 -7.94
C ILE A 29 16.14 5.47 -8.67
N ARG A 30 15.48 6.61 -8.83
CA ARG A 30 16.02 7.78 -9.54
C ARG A 30 15.69 9.07 -8.79
N PRO A 31 16.44 10.17 -8.98
CA PRO A 31 16.02 11.48 -8.50
C PRO A 31 14.62 11.85 -9.02
N LYS A 32 13.81 12.51 -8.19
CA LYS A 32 12.44 12.92 -8.48
C LYS A 32 12.26 13.57 -9.85
N ALA A 33 13.15 14.49 -10.23
CA ALA A 33 13.10 15.15 -11.53
C ALA A 33 13.18 14.17 -12.72
N THR A 34 14.01 13.13 -12.61
CA THR A 34 14.12 12.07 -13.63
C THR A 34 12.95 11.10 -13.55
N ALA A 35 12.49 10.75 -12.35
CA ALA A 35 11.37 9.83 -12.17
C ALA A 35 10.04 10.38 -12.71
N LEU A 36 9.83 11.71 -12.63
CA LEU A 36 8.67 12.40 -13.21
C LEU A 36 8.59 12.30 -14.74
N GLN A 37 9.68 11.89 -15.41
CA GLN A 37 9.71 11.66 -16.85
C GLN A 37 9.42 10.20 -17.22
N ARG A 38 9.24 9.30 -16.23
CA ARG A 38 8.98 7.87 -16.45
C ARG A 38 7.50 7.58 -16.49
N VAL A 39 7.13 6.46 -17.10
CA VAL A 39 5.72 6.06 -17.26
C VAL A 39 5.05 5.72 -15.93
N TYR A 40 5.77 5.07 -15.03
CA TYR A 40 5.32 4.68 -13.71
C TYR A 40 6.25 5.25 -12.65
N LEU A 41 5.70 5.65 -11.50
CA LEU A 41 6.47 6.13 -10.35
C LEU A 41 5.83 5.76 -9.02
N GLN A 42 6.62 5.75 -7.96
CA GLN A 42 6.17 5.51 -6.60
C GLN A 42 5.37 6.72 -6.06
N PRO A 43 4.09 6.54 -5.67
CA PRO A 43 3.24 7.64 -5.22
C PRO A 43 3.57 8.10 -3.78
N ASN A 44 4.07 7.21 -2.93
CA ASN A 44 4.29 7.46 -1.51
C ASN A 44 5.68 7.01 -1.05
N GLY A 45 6.28 7.77 -0.13
CA GLY A 45 7.51 7.35 0.53
C GLY A 45 7.32 6.16 1.47
N PRO A 46 8.42 5.54 1.93
CA PRO A 46 8.35 4.37 2.82
C PRO A 46 7.73 4.69 4.20
N GLY A 47 7.80 5.94 4.65
CA GLY A 47 7.36 6.33 5.99
C GLY A 47 5.97 6.95 6.08
N MET A 48 5.35 7.36 4.97
CA MET A 48 4.11 8.15 4.99
C MET A 48 3.22 7.81 3.79
N VAL A 49 1.91 7.68 4.01
CA VAL A 49 0.89 7.64 2.95
C VAL A 49 0.28 9.02 2.82
N TRP A 50 0.44 9.63 1.65
CA TRP A 50 -0.23 10.87 1.25
C TRP A 50 -1.27 10.61 0.16
N ALA A 51 -1.05 9.61 -0.69
CA ALA A 51 -1.93 9.24 -1.79
C ALA A 51 -2.48 7.83 -1.58
N MET A 52 -3.79 7.67 -1.45
CA MET A 52 -4.46 6.38 -1.59
C MET A 52 -4.74 6.15 -3.07
N VAL A 53 -4.12 5.10 -3.63
CA VAL A 53 -4.18 4.78 -5.06
C VAL A 53 -4.95 3.48 -5.25
N TYR A 54 -5.90 3.49 -6.18
CA TYR A 54 -6.76 2.34 -6.47
C TYR A 54 -6.64 1.99 -7.96
N ASP A 55 -6.15 0.79 -8.29
CA ASP A 55 -6.09 0.30 -9.66
C ASP A 55 -7.45 -0.29 -10.07
N VAL A 56 -8.09 0.33 -11.05
CA VAL A 56 -9.42 -0.04 -11.53
C VAL A 56 -9.26 -0.76 -12.86
N ASP A 57 -9.45 -2.08 -12.83
CA ASP A 57 -9.28 -2.98 -13.98
C ASP A 57 -10.46 -3.03 -14.96
N ARG A 58 -11.33 -2.03 -14.88
CA ARG A 58 -12.43 -1.77 -15.81
C ARG A 58 -12.38 -0.33 -16.29
N HIS A 59 -13.27 0.03 -17.21
CA HIS A 59 -13.38 1.42 -17.65
C HIS A 59 -13.65 2.34 -16.46
N VAL A 60 -12.77 3.32 -16.25
CA VAL A 60 -12.90 4.35 -15.20
C VAL A 60 -14.11 5.25 -15.47
N VAL A 61 -14.43 5.48 -16.74
CA VAL A 61 -15.67 6.12 -17.20
C VAL A 61 -16.42 5.09 -18.03
N ASP A 62 -17.62 4.72 -17.59
CA ASP A 62 -18.48 3.79 -18.30
C ASP A 62 -18.80 4.36 -19.70
N PRO A 63 -18.54 3.60 -20.79
CA PRO A 63 -18.72 4.10 -22.15
C PRO A 63 -20.19 4.28 -22.57
N GLU A 64 -21.13 3.61 -21.91
CA GLU A 64 -22.56 3.70 -22.22
C GLU A 64 -23.24 4.80 -21.43
N ARG A 65 -22.96 4.88 -20.12
CA ARG A 65 -23.55 5.88 -19.22
C ARG A 65 -22.78 7.20 -19.19
N LEU A 66 -21.54 7.20 -19.66
CA LEU A 66 -20.60 8.32 -19.53
C LEU A 66 -20.40 8.78 -18.09
N ALA A 67 -20.57 7.85 -17.14
CA ALA A 67 -20.47 8.10 -15.71
C ALA A 67 -19.18 7.47 -15.16
N PRO A 68 -18.45 8.17 -14.27
CA PRO A 68 -17.25 7.63 -13.65
C PRO A 68 -17.58 6.61 -12.55
N VAL A 69 -16.69 5.64 -12.35
CA VAL A 69 -16.90 4.51 -11.43
C VAL A 69 -17.14 4.89 -9.96
N TRP A 70 -16.71 6.07 -9.51
CA TRP A 70 -16.92 6.52 -8.14
C TRP A 70 -18.37 6.97 -7.90
N GLU A 71 -19.08 7.44 -8.92
CA GLU A 71 -20.51 7.79 -8.80
C GLU A 71 -21.36 6.55 -8.53
N ASP A 72 -21.13 5.47 -9.28
CA ASP A 72 -21.80 4.18 -9.06
C ASP A 72 -21.48 3.60 -7.67
N ALA A 73 -20.23 3.78 -7.21
CA ALA A 73 -19.78 3.37 -5.89
C ALA A 73 -20.29 4.28 -4.76
N ARG A 74 -20.97 5.40 -5.09
CA ARG A 74 -21.39 6.45 -4.14
C ARG A 74 -20.25 6.99 -3.28
N LEU A 75 -19.08 7.11 -3.88
CA LEU A 75 -17.88 7.67 -3.26
C LEU A 75 -17.65 9.11 -3.72
N PRO A 76 -16.92 9.91 -2.94
CA PRO A 76 -16.49 11.22 -3.41
C PRO A 76 -15.63 11.06 -4.66
N GLU A 77 -15.64 12.10 -5.50
CA GLU A 77 -14.73 12.18 -6.64
C GLU A 77 -13.27 12.11 -6.16
N PRO A 78 -12.37 11.42 -6.90
CA PRO A 78 -10.95 11.42 -6.56
C PRO A 78 -10.33 12.78 -6.88
N ASN A 79 -9.13 13.03 -6.37
CA ASN A 79 -8.39 14.22 -6.72
C ASN A 79 -8.00 14.24 -8.20
N PHE A 80 -7.60 13.08 -8.72
CA PHE A 80 -7.38 12.85 -10.14
C PHE A 80 -7.45 11.36 -10.49
N ALA A 81 -7.62 11.09 -11.78
CA ALA A 81 -7.52 9.76 -12.36
C ALA A 81 -6.45 9.73 -13.47
N THR A 82 -5.75 8.60 -13.59
CA THR A 82 -4.83 8.33 -14.71
C THR A 82 -5.34 7.15 -15.51
N ILE A 83 -5.74 7.41 -16.76
CA ILE A 83 -6.51 6.49 -17.58
C ILE A 83 -5.66 6.04 -18.78
N ASN A 84 -5.64 4.74 -19.03
CA ASN A 84 -5.09 4.19 -20.26
C ASN A 84 -6.09 4.41 -21.40
N ARG A 85 -5.72 5.26 -22.37
CA ARG A 85 -6.56 5.60 -23.52
C ARG A 85 -7.00 4.38 -24.35
N ALA A 86 -6.22 3.30 -24.34
CA ALA A 86 -6.50 2.12 -25.15
C ALA A 86 -7.65 1.26 -24.61
N ASN A 87 -7.85 1.22 -23.29
CA ASN A 87 -8.82 0.32 -22.65
C ASN A 87 -9.66 0.95 -21.54
N GLY A 88 -9.49 2.25 -21.28
CA GLY A 88 -10.23 3.00 -20.26
C GLY A 88 -9.91 2.63 -18.80
N ARG A 89 -9.02 1.67 -18.54
CA ARG A 89 -8.59 1.27 -17.19
C ARG A 89 -7.64 2.30 -16.60
N GLY A 90 -7.58 2.41 -15.29
CA GLY A 90 -6.80 3.50 -14.71
C GLY A 90 -6.61 3.43 -13.21
N HIS A 91 -5.78 4.34 -12.69
CA HIS A 91 -5.65 4.53 -11.25
C HIS A 91 -6.44 5.74 -10.81
N LEU A 92 -7.21 5.59 -9.75
CA LEU A 92 -7.84 6.69 -9.03
C LEU A 92 -6.95 7.08 -7.85
N VAL A 93 -6.77 8.38 -7.62
CA VAL A 93 -5.92 8.88 -6.54
C VAL A 93 -6.70 9.81 -5.63
N TYR A 94 -6.77 9.42 -4.36
CA TYR A 94 -7.32 10.21 -3.25
C TYR A 94 -6.16 10.70 -2.39
N MET A 95 -5.93 12.01 -2.39
CA MET A 95 -4.91 12.68 -1.59
C MET A 95 -5.44 12.90 -0.18
N LEU A 96 -4.63 12.54 0.82
CA LEU A 96 -4.92 12.83 2.22
C LEU A 96 -4.43 14.24 2.57
N ASP A 97 -5.26 14.98 3.29
CA ASP A 97 -4.87 16.29 3.86
C ASP A 97 -3.79 16.12 4.95
N ALA A 98 -3.95 15.10 5.79
CA ALA A 98 -2.97 14.67 6.78
C ALA A 98 -2.44 13.28 6.44
N GLY A 99 -1.16 13.19 6.08
CA GLY A 99 -0.52 11.91 5.77
C GLY A 99 -0.51 10.94 6.95
N VAL A 100 -0.58 9.64 6.64
CA VAL A 100 -0.59 8.56 7.64
C VAL A 100 0.80 7.95 7.76
N CYS A 101 1.39 8.05 8.95
CA CYS A 101 2.72 7.49 9.22
C CYS A 101 2.67 5.96 9.21
N LYS A 102 3.63 5.33 8.54
CA LYS A 102 3.77 3.86 8.42
C LYS A 102 5.10 3.32 8.95
N THR A 103 5.89 4.15 9.59
CA THR A 103 7.14 3.70 10.22
C THR A 103 6.81 2.83 11.44
N SER A 104 7.83 2.16 11.99
CA SER A 104 7.70 1.41 13.24
C SER A 104 7.23 2.26 14.42
N ALA A 105 7.59 3.54 14.45
CA ALA A 105 7.15 4.50 15.45
C ALA A 105 5.69 4.97 15.27
N ALA A 106 5.00 4.53 14.22
CA ALA A 106 3.63 4.95 13.95
C ALA A 106 2.65 4.46 15.02
N ARG A 107 1.75 5.38 15.41
CA ARG A 107 0.58 5.05 16.24
C ARG A 107 -0.28 4.02 15.50
N LEU A 108 -0.57 2.91 16.17
CA LEU A 108 -1.26 1.79 15.54
C LEU A 108 -2.70 2.13 15.14
N LYS A 109 -3.41 2.92 15.96
CA LYS A 109 -4.82 3.24 15.73
C LYS A 109 -5.05 4.01 14.40
N PRO A 110 -4.33 5.12 14.11
CA PRO A 110 -4.42 5.77 12.80
C PRO A 110 -4.05 4.86 11.62
N LEU A 111 -3.02 4.02 11.78
CA LEU A 111 -2.59 3.11 10.72
C LEU A 111 -3.65 2.04 10.41
N ARG A 112 -4.22 1.41 11.45
CA ARG A 112 -5.33 0.44 11.31
C ARG A 112 -6.56 1.11 10.69
N TYR A 113 -6.88 2.33 11.10
CA TYR A 113 -8.02 3.06 10.53
C TYR A 113 -7.81 3.39 9.05
N ALA A 114 -6.62 3.85 8.67
CA ALA A 114 -6.28 4.08 7.27
C ALA A 114 -6.36 2.81 6.42
N ALA A 115 -5.89 1.67 6.96
CA ALA A 115 -6.00 0.38 6.28
C ALA A 115 -7.46 -0.06 6.11
N ALA A 116 -8.32 0.14 7.12
CA ALA A 116 -9.74 -0.18 7.03
C ALA A 116 -10.46 0.67 5.97
N VAL A 117 -10.20 1.99 5.95
CA VAL A 117 -10.71 2.90 4.91
C VAL A 117 -10.21 2.50 3.53
N GLN A 118 -8.90 2.20 3.39
CA GLN A 118 -8.33 1.76 2.12
C GLN A 118 -9.01 0.49 1.60
N ASN A 119 -9.20 -0.52 2.45
CA ASN A 119 -9.83 -1.78 2.06
C ASN A 119 -11.32 -1.61 1.70
N ALA A 120 -12.04 -0.78 2.45
CA ALA A 120 -13.44 -0.47 2.18
C ALA A 120 -13.60 0.28 0.84
N MET A 121 -12.77 1.29 0.59
CA MET A 121 -12.70 1.99 -0.71
C MET A 121 -12.34 1.04 -1.85
N CYS A 122 -11.33 0.17 -1.66
CA CYS A 122 -10.94 -0.82 -2.67
C CYS A 122 -12.12 -1.73 -3.04
N THR A 123 -12.89 -2.18 -2.04
CA THR A 123 -14.08 -3.00 -2.25
C THR A 123 -15.19 -2.22 -2.96
N ALA A 124 -15.50 -1.01 -2.49
CA ALA A 124 -16.56 -0.17 -3.05
C ALA A 124 -16.25 0.23 -4.51
N LEU A 125 -15.00 0.56 -4.81
CA LEU A 125 -14.54 0.85 -6.16
C LEU A 125 -14.37 -0.40 -7.02
N GLY A 126 -14.46 -1.62 -6.48
CA GLY A 126 -14.10 -2.84 -7.21
C GLY A 126 -12.69 -2.76 -7.82
N ALA A 127 -11.75 -2.17 -7.09
CA ALA A 127 -10.35 -2.05 -7.47
C ALA A 127 -9.60 -3.36 -7.19
N ASP A 128 -8.44 -3.55 -7.82
CA ASP A 128 -7.61 -4.74 -7.63
C ASP A 128 -7.13 -4.86 -6.16
N PRO A 129 -7.57 -5.88 -5.40
CA PRO A 129 -7.10 -6.09 -4.04
C PRO A 129 -5.63 -6.55 -3.96
N GLY A 130 -5.06 -7.08 -5.05
CA GLY A 130 -3.67 -7.49 -5.16
C GLY A 130 -2.70 -6.33 -5.43
N TYR A 131 -3.22 -5.14 -5.75
CA TYR A 131 -2.41 -3.97 -6.03
C TYR A 131 -1.68 -3.48 -4.76
N ALA A 132 -0.38 -3.71 -4.71
CA ALA A 132 0.46 -3.39 -3.56
C ALA A 132 0.69 -1.88 -3.31
N GLY A 133 0.26 -1.00 -4.23
CA GLY A 133 0.44 0.45 -4.08
C GLY A 133 1.88 0.95 -4.24
N LEU A 134 2.80 0.12 -4.73
CA LEU A 134 4.23 0.45 -4.84
C LEU A 134 4.52 1.47 -5.94
N VAL A 135 3.88 1.33 -7.11
CA VAL A 135 4.01 2.25 -8.24
C VAL A 135 2.66 2.53 -8.86
N THR A 136 2.44 3.78 -9.26
CA THR A 136 1.25 4.24 -9.98
C THR A 136 1.60 4.65 -11.41
N LYS A 137 0.60 4.66 -12.29
CA LYS A 137 0.66 5.37 -13.57
C LYS A 137 1.01 6.84 -13.29
N ASN A 138 2.07 7.37 -13.92
CA ASN A 138 2.56 8.72 -13.66
C ASN A 138 1.63 9.77 -14.30
N PRO A 139 0.94 10.62 -13.52
CA PRO A 139 -0.01 11.59 -14.08
C PRO A 139 0.63 12.69 -14.95
N THR A 140 1.95 12.90 -14.89
CA THR A 140 2.63 13.90 -15.72
C THR A 140 3.13 13.33 -17.04
N HIS A 141 2.96 12.04 -17.30
CA HIS A 141 3.49 11.38 -18.48
C HIS A 141 2.42 11.21 -19.56
N ASP A 142 2.73 11.61 -20.79
CA ASP A 142 1.77 11.65 -21.91
C ASP A 142 1.17 10.30 -22.31
N ARG A 143 1.77 9.17 -21.88
CA ARG A 143 1.21 7.82 -22.09
C ARG A 143 -0.20 7.70 -21.50
N TRP A 144 -0.47 8.36 -20.39
CA TRP A 144 -1.75 8.29 -19.69
C TRP A 144 -2.59 9.53 -20.00
N GLN A 145 -3.90 9.35 -20.09
CA GLN A 145 -4.84 10.46 -20.02
C GLN A 145 -5.06 10.79 -18.55
N THR A 146 -4.59 11.96 -18.13
CA THR A 146 -4.80 12.43 -16.77
C THR A 146 -6.05 13.29 -16.72
N TRP A 147 -7.02 12.88 -15.90
CA TRP A 147 -8.19 13.67 -15.57
C TRP A 147 -7.99 14.25 -14.18
N GLU A 148 -7.63 15.54 -14.12
CA GLU A 148 -7.52 16.29 -12.87
C GLU A 148 -8.89 16.85 -12.48
N ILE A 149 -9.29 16.65 -11.22
CA ILE A 149 -10.66 16.96 -10.77
C ILE A 149 -10.61 18.08 -9.72
N HIS A 150 -9.99 17.84 -8.56
CA HIS A 150 -9.82 18.83 -7.50
C HIS A 150 -8.59 18.55 -6.64
N GLY A 151 -7.98 19.58 -6.05
CA GLY A 151 -6.79 19.41 -5.20
C GLY A 151 -7.05 19.49 -3.69
N GLN A 152 -8.31 19.51 -3.27
CA GLN A 152 -8.69 19.40 -1.86
C GLN A 152 -8.30 18.02 -1.31
N GLY A 153 -7.48 17.99 -0.26
CA GLY A 153 -7.14 16.75 0.44
C GLY A 153 -8.31 16.25 1.29
N PHE A 154 -8.38 14.94 1.46
CA PHE A 154 -9.37 14.26 2.29
C PHE A 154 -8.81 13.92 3.67
N THR A 155 -9.65 14.00 4.69
CA THR A 155 -9.41 13.30 5.95
C THR A 155 -9.88 11.85 5.83
N LEU A 156 -9.29 10.97 6.64
CA LEU A 156 -9.78 9.58 6.73
C LEU A 156 -11.23 9.50 7.23
N GLY A 157 -11.63 10.46 8.08
CA GLY A 157 -13.00 10.55 8.60
C GLY A 157 -13.99 10.85 7.48
N GLU A 158 -13.70 11.85 6.65
CA GLU A 158 -14.52 12.19 5.48
C GLU A 158 -14.69 11.01 4.54
N LEU A 159 -13.60 10.31 4.17
CA LEU A 159 -13.71 9.12 3.32
C LEU A 159 -14.54 8.01 3.98
N ALA A 160 -14.43 7.86 5.30
CA ALA A 160 -15.18 6.86 6.04
C ALA A 160 -16.70 7.13 6.10
N GLU A 161 -17.15 8.37 5.96
CA GLU A 161 -18.59 8.70 5.96
C GLU A 161 -19.34 8.04 4.79
N TYR A 162 -18.63 7.69 3.71
CA TYR A 162 -19.18 7.03 2.53
C TYR A 162 -19.12 5.49 2.61
N LEU A 163 -18.56 4.93 3.69
CA LEU A 163 -18.16 3.52 3.75
C LEU A 163 -18.80 2.79 4.92
N ASP A 164 -19.22 1.54 4.69
CA ASP A 164 -19.53 0.62 5.78
C ASP A 164 -18.26 -0.10 6.26
N LEU A 165 -17.60 0.50 7.24
CA LEU A 165 -16.38 -0.07 7.82
C LEU A 165 -16.64 -1.34 8.64
N ASN A 166 -17.87 -1.62 9.08
CA ASN A 166 -18.17 -2.84 9.82
C ASN A 166 -18.14 -4.07 8.89
N ALA A 167 -18.68 -3.93 7.68
CA ALA A 167 -18.60 -4.98 6.65
C ALA A 167 -17.17 -5.22 6.16
N ALA A 168 -16.37 -4.15 6.00
CA ALA A 168 -14.97 -4.24 5.55
C ALA A 168 -14.07 -4.96 6.57
N ASN A 169 -14.25 -4.66 7.87
CA ASN A 169 -13.52 -5.32 8.96
C ASN A 169 -13.88 -6.82 9.07
N ALA A 170 -15.14 -7.20 8.79
CA ALA A 170 -15.58 -8.59 8.82
C ALA A 170 -14.98 -9.46 7.69
N LYS A 171 -14.53 -8.85 6.59
CA LYS A 171 -13.85 -9.54 5.47
C LYS A 171 -12.34 -9.64 5.70
N ALA A 172 -11.71 -8.60 6.26
CA ALA A 172 -10.30 -8.64 6.67
C ALA A 172 -10.02 -9.73 7.73
N TYR A 173 -11.02 -10.02 8.58
CA TYR A 173 -10.96 -11.10 9.57
C TYR A 173 -11.16 -12.52 8.99
N ARG A 174 -11.62 -12.64 7.74
CA ARG A 174 -11.86 -13.92 7.05
C ARG A 174 -10.73 -14.34 6.09
N VAL A 175 -9.65 -13.57 6.05
CA VAL A 175 -8.47 -13.91 5.24
C VAL A 175 -7.81 -15.14 5.87
N THR A 176 -7.90 -16.29 5.21
CA THR A 176 -7.04 -17.45 5.48
C THR A 176 -5.57 -17.02 5.36
N ASP A 177 -4.71 -17.56 6.23
CA ASP A 177 -3.34 -17.13 6.59
C ASP A 177 -2.31 -16.80 5.46
N GLY A 178 -2.69 -16.67 4.18
CA GLY A 178 -1.80 -16.40 3.05
C GLY A 178 -2.02 -15.08 2.26
N GLU A 179 -3.04 -14.27 2.55
CA GLU A 179 -3.43 -13.13 1.68
C GLU A 179 -3.50 -11.76 2.39
N ALA A 180 -2.54 -11.43 3.25
CA ALA A 180 -2.50 -10.11 3.89
C ALA A 180 -1.98 -9.02 2.94
N HIS A 181 -2.90 -8.36 2.23
CA HIS A 181 -2.65 -7.08 1.59
C HIS A 181 -3.14 -5.95 2.51
N GLY A 182 -2.22 -5.20 3.11
CA GLY A 182 -2.55 -4.10 4.02
C GLY A 182 -1.38 -3.15 4.26
N LEU A 183 -1.67 -1.95 4.78
CA LEU A 183 -0.66 -0.98 5.18
C LEU A 183 0.13 -1.50 6.40
N GLY A 184 1.15 -2.31 6.15
CA GLY A 184 2.09 -2.78 7.17
C GLY A 184 2.98 -1.67 7.72
N ARG A 185 3.54 -1.89 8.91
CA ARG A 185 4.63 -1.06 9.45
C ARG A 185 5.92 -1.41 8.74
N ASN A 186 6.65 -0.41 8.25
CA ASN A 186 7.96 -0.63 7.66
C ASN A 186 9.06 -0.55 8.74
N TRP A 187 9.78 -1.66 8.96
CA TRP A 187 10.98 -1.70 9.79
C TRP A 187 12.21 -1.71 8.86
N GLY A 188 12.98 -0.61 8.86
CA GLY A 188 14.14 -0.47 7.98
C GLY A 188 14.63 0.96 7.78
N SER A 189 14.30 1.90 8.67
CA SER A 189 14.80 3.29 8.59
C SER A 189 15.58 3.66 9.86
N THR A 190 16.70 2.97 10.09
CA THR A 190 17.81 3.57 10.85
C THR A 190 18.71 4.34 9.88
N PRO A 191 19.23 5.51 10.26
CA PRO A 191 20.06 6.34 9.38
C PRO A 191 21.50 5.82 9.36
N GLU A 192 21.78 4.76 8.61
CA GLU A 192 23.13 4.25 8.33
C GLU A 192 23.24 3.90 6.83
N PRO A 193 24.43 4.02 6.21
CA PRO A 193 24.58 4.19 4.76
C PRO A 193 24.17 2.97 3.92
N ALA A 194 23.73 3.29 2.70
CA ALA A 194 22.92 2.47 1.81
C ALA A 194 23.67 1.36 1.03
N GLU A 195 24.28 0.39 1.73
CA GLU A 195 24.90 -0.78 1.08
C GLU A 195 24.36 -2.16 1.53
N PHE A 196 23.33 -2.24 2.38
CA PHE A 196 22.96 -3.52 3.02
C PHE A 196 21.45 -3.84 3.10
N LEU A 197 20.70 -3.69 2.01
CA LEU A 197 19.28 -4.10 1.97
C LEU A 197 18.95 -4.98 0.75
N ASP A 198 19.59 -6.14 0.67
CA ASP A 198 19.05 -7.26 -0.09
C ASP A 198 18.07 -8.06 0.79
N GLY A 199 16.77 -7.85 0.56
CA GLY A 199 15.77 -8.93 0.65
C GLY A 199 15.29 -9.39 2.03
N ILE A 200 14.87 -8.49 2.92
CA ILE A 200 14.04 -8.85 4.09
C ILE A 200 12.73 -8.05 4.04
N ILE A 201 11.61 -8.74 3.81
CA ILE A 201 10.26 -8.18 3.94
C ILE A 201 9.62 -8.82 5.17
N ILE A 202 9.28 -8.01 6.19
CA ILE A 202 8.57 -8.46 7.39
C ILE A 202 7.10 -8.04 7.23
N SER A 203 6.20 -9.03 7.10
CA SER A 203 4.76 -8.82 7.22
C SER A 203 4.30 -9.30 8.60
N LEU A 204 3.76 -8.39 9.42
CA LEU A 204 3.07 -8.74 10.66
C LEU A 204 1.57 -8.83 10.38
N LEU A 205 1.04 -10.05 10.30
CA LEU A 205 -0.40 -10.31 10.41
C LEU A 205 -0.79 -10.32 11.90
N LEU A 206 -1.67 -9.42 12.30
CA LEU A 206 -2.29 -9.45 13.63
C LEU A 206 -3.75 -9.88 13.48
N SER A 207 -4.02 -11.16 13.64
CA SER A 207 -5.39 -11.70 13.68
C SER A 207 -5.92 -11.56 15.12
N ASP A 208 -6.74 -10.54 15.38
CA ASP A 208 -7.47 -10.40 16.66
C ASP A 208 -8.67 -11.37 16.66
N CYS A 209 -8.40 -12.68 16.79
CA CYS A 209 -9.44 -13.67 17.07
C CYS A 209 -9.82 -13.60 18.54
N VAL A 210 -11.05 -13.20 18.86
CA VAL A 210 -11.59 -13.27 20.22
C VAL A 210 -11.51 -14.73 20.69
N GLY A 211 -10.53 -15.04 21.55
CA GLY A 211 -10.42 -16.33 22.24
C GLY A 211 -9.16 -17.18 21.98
N MET A 212 -8.10 -16.68 21.33
CA MET A 212 -6.82 -17.42 21.22
C MET A 212 -5.63 -16.57 21.71
N ASP A 213 -4.78 -17.15 22.56
CA ASP A 213 -3.63 -16.51 23.24
C ASP A 213 -2.33 -16.46 22.40
N TYR A 214 -2.41 -16.50 21.06
CA TYR A 214 -1.23 -16.60 20.19
C TYR A 214 -1.19 -15.55 19.07
N VAL A 215 0.01 -15.08 18.75
CA VAL A 215 0.30 -14.19 17.61
C VAL A 215 1.14 -14.96 16.60
N TYR A 216 0.70 -14.98 15.35
CA TYR A 216 1.42 -15.63 14.26
C TYR A 216 2.31 -14.61 13.55
N ILE A 217 3.62 -14.90 13.45
CA ILE A 217 4.59 -14.04 12.76
C ILE A 217 5.26 -14.88 11.67
N GLU A 218 5.00 -14.55 10.41
CA GLU A 218 5.74 -15.11 9.27
C GLU A 218 6.89 -14.18 8.85
N LEU A 219 8.08 -14.76 8.76
CA LEU A 219 9.29 -14.07 8.32
C LEU A 219 9.80 -14.76 7.05
N TRP A 220 9.94 -14.01 5.96
CA TRP A 220 10.48 -14.51 4.69
C TRP A 220 11.84 -13.85 4.43
N SER A 221 12.90 -14.66 4.28
CA SER A 221 14.26 -14.18 3.97
C SER A 221 14.92 -15.07 2.92
N THR A 222 15.68 -14.47 2.01
CA THR A 222 16.58 -15.17 1.07
C THR A 222 18.00 -15.34 1.63
N ASN A 223 18.30 -14.80 2.82
CA ASN A 223 19.63 -14.80 3.44
C ASN A 223 19.58 -15.34 4.89
N PHE A 224 19.84 -16.64 5.04
CA PHE A 224 19.66 -17.43 6.28
C PHE A 224 20.58 -17.05 7.47
N PRO A 225 21.88 -16.72 7.28
CA PRO A 225 22.76 -16.37 8.39
C PRO A 225 22.32 -15.13 9.18
N TYR A 226 21.64 -14.18 8.52
CA TYR A 226 21.07 -12.99 9.16
C TYR A 226 19.71 -13.27 9.81
N PHE A 227 18.96 -14.24 9.29
CA PHE A 227 17.67 -14.67 9.83
C PHE A 227 17.81 -15.21 11.26
N ASP A 228 18.81 -16.06 11.52
CA ASP A 228 18.99 -16.65 12.85
C ASP A 228 19.32 -15.57 13.91
N ARG A 229 20.19 -14.58 13.61
CA ARG A 229 20.48 -13.46 14.52
C ARG A 229 19.27 -12.55 14.77
N PHE A 230 18.38 -12.40 13.79
CA PHE A 230 17.15 -11.60 13.92
C PHE A 230 16.11 -12.30 14.82
N THR A 231 16.01 -13.64 14.74
CA THR A 231 15.06 -14.41 15.55
C THR A 231 15.44 -14.52 17.03
N GLU A 232 16.71 -14.33 17.40
CA GLU A 232 17.18 -14.41 18.78
C GLU A 232 16.56 -13.35 19.71
N ASN A 233 16.20 -12.17 19.18
CA ASN A 233 15.61 -11.07 19.95
C ASN A 233 14.08 -10.94 19.78
N LEU A 234 13.48 -11.74 18.90
CA LEU A 234 12.08 -11.59 18.49
C LEU A 234 11.07 -11.79 19.63
N SER A 235 11.40 -12.65 20.60
CA SER A 235 10.56 -12.95 21.75
C SER A 235 10.44 -11.76 22.71
N HIS A 236 11.56 -11.08 22.99
CA HIS A 236 11.58 -9.91 23.86
C HIS A 236 10.83 -8.73 23.24
N ASP A 237 11.00 -8.54 21.93
CA ASP A 237 10.32 -7.47 21.19
C ASP A 237 8.81 -7.76 21.03
N ALA A 238 8.41 -9.03 20.86
CA ALA A 238 7.01 -9.45 20.84
C ALA A 238 6.31 -9.24 22.19
N GLU A 239 6.99 -9.47 23.32
CA GLU A 239 6.45 -9.21 24.66
C GLU A 239 6.21 -7.72 24.91
N GLN A 240 7.09 -6.83 24.42
CA GLN A 240 6.85 -5.38 24.46
C GLN A 240 5.71 -4.95 23.52
N LEU A 241 5.57 -5.60 22.36
CA LEU A 241 4.51 -5.35 21.37
C LEU A 241 3.09 -5.71 21.86
N LEU A 242 2.97 -6.72 22.73
CA LEU A 242 1.67 -7.26 23.17
C LEU A 242 1.29 -6.86 24.60
N GLY A 243 2.22 -6.31 25.39
CA GLY A 243 1.95 -5.84 26.75
C GLY A 243 1.54 -6.96 27.73
N ARG A 244 1.81 -8.23 27.39
CA ARG A 244 1.58 -9.41 28.23
C ARG A 244 2.76 -10.36 28.10
N LYS A 245 3.10 -11.07 29.18
CA LYS A 245 4.08 -12.17 29.13
C LYS A 245 3.49 -13.33 28.33
N THR A 246 4.11 -13.68 27.21
CA THR A 246 3.67 -14.83 26.42
C THR A 246 4.27 -16.11 26.99
N HIS A 247 3.43 -17.00 27.51
CA HIS A 247 3.87 -18.33 27.90
C HIS A 247 3.98 -19.20 26.63
N LYS A 248 5.22 -19.33 26.12
CA LYS A 248 5.67 -20.11 24.95
C LYS A 248 5.55 -19.38 23.60
N SER A 249 6.68 -18.81 23.15
CA SER A 249 6.92 -18.51 21.74
C SER A 249 7.33 -19.80 21.01
N GLY A 250 6.49 -20.29 20.10
CA GLY A 250 6.88 -21.28 19.10
C GLY A 250 6.94 -20.61 17.74
N TYR A 251 8.03 -20.79 16.99
CA TYR A 251 8.15 -20.34 15.60
C TYR A 251 8.36 -21.55 14.69
N THR A 252 7.66 -21.61 13.57
CA THR A 252 7.79 -22.66 12.55
C THR A 252 8.64 -22.12 11.40
N LYS A 253 9.78 -22.75 11.12
CA LYS A 253 10.67 -22.37 10.02
C LYS A 253 10.17 -22.97 8.70
N HIS A 254 9.89 -22.16 7.69
CA HIS A 254 9.59 -22.64 6.34
C HIS A 254 10.71 -22.26 5.37
N ARG A 255 11.27 -23.25 4.66
CA ARG A 255 12.17 -23.05 3.51
C ARG A 255 11.30 -22.95 2.27
N ARG A 256 11.48 -21.92 1.42
CA ARG A 256 10.91 -21.97 0.07
C ARG A 256 11.43 -23.24 -0.62
N PRO A 257 10.58 -24.11 -1.19
CA PRO A 257 11.09 -25.14 -2.08
C PRO A 257 11.83 -24.45 -3.22
N GLU A 258 13.04 -24.94 -3.52
CA GLU A 258 13.76 -24.53 -4.71
C GLU A 258 12.86 -24.82 -5.91
N SER A 259 12.60 -23.81 -6.72
CA SER A 259 11.87 -23.96 -7.98
C SER A 259 12.50 -25.09 -8.78
N PRO A 260 11.72 -26.09 -9.25
CA PRO A 260 12.29 -27.13 -10.09
C PRO A 260 12.83 -26.46 -11.36
N ASN A 261 14.09 -26.75 -11.68
CA ASN A 261 14.69 -26.39 -12.96
C ASN A 261 13.78 -26.92 -14.08
N PHE A 262 13.17 -26.02 -14.83
CA PHE A 262 12.57 -26.37 -16.12
C PHE A 262 13.71 -26.50 -17.14
N LEU A 263 14.06 -27.75 -17.45
CA LEU A 263 14.56 -28.14 -18.77
C LEU A 263 13.37 -28.27 -19.73
#